data_AF-A0A819ZW53-F1
#
_entry.id   AF-A0A819ZW53-F1
#
_cell.length_a   1.000
_cell.length_b   1.000
_cell.length_c   1.000
_cell.angle_alpha   90.00
_cell.angle_beta   90.00
_cell.angle_gamma   90.00
#
_symmetry.space_group_name_H-M   'P 1'
#
loop_
_entity.id
_entity.type
_entity.pdbx_description
1 polymer ?
#
loop_
_entity_poly.entity_id
_entity_poly.type
_entity_poly.pdbx_seq_one_letter_code
_entity_poly.pdbx_strand_id
1 'polypeptide(L)' 'MSLGSLYDTLKQKTLQLQWSDRCLIATQMIKGINYLHTRHKPILHRDIKSLNILMKRNGEDFLVKVADFGLAVVRRETSR' A
#
# COMPACT_ATOMS: atom_id res chain seq x y z
N MET A 1 1.71 -4.79 -11.74
CA MET A 1 0.36 -4.24 -11.47
C MET A 1 0.06 -3.27 -12.61
N SER A 2 -1.11 -3.36 -13.26
CA SER A 2 -1.32 -2.76 -14.60
C SER A 2 -1.43 -1.23 -14.62
N LEU A 3 -1.69 -0.57 -13.49
CA LEU A 3 -1.71 0.90 -13.38
C LEU A 3 -0.41 1.47 -12.81
N GLY A 4 0.62 0.63 -12.60
CA GLY A 4 1.86 1.05 -11.96
C GLY A 4 1.68 1.36 -10.47
N SER A 5 2.34 2.41 -10.01
CA SER A 5 2.26 2.90 -8.63
C SER A 5 1.13 3.93 -8.45
N LEU A 6 0.73 4.17 -7.20
CA LEU A 6 -0.17 5.27 -6.84
C LEU A 6 0.45 6.62 -7.23
N TYR A 7 1.78 6.75 -7.19
CA TYR A 7 2.46 7.93 -7.70
C TYR A 7 2.16 8.18 -9.18
N ASP A 8 2.25 7.13 -10.01
CA ASP A 8 1.95 7.22 -11.45
C ASP A 8 0.50 7.63 -11.68
N THR A 9 -0.42 7.01 -10.93
CA THR A 9 -1.86 7.31 -10.99
C THR A 9 -2.16 8.76 -10.60
N LEU A 10 -1.55 9.28 -9.53
CA LEU A 10 -1.74 10.68 -9.10
C LEU A 10 -1.13 11.69 -10.07
N LYS A 11 -0.09 11.31 -10.81
CA LYS A 11 0.55 12.15 -11.83
C LYS A 11 -0.22 12.16 -13.15
N GLN A 12 -0.94 11.08 -13.46
CA GLN A 12 -1.78 10.99 -14.66
C GLN A 12 -3.04 11.85 -14.52
N LYS A 13 -3.13 12.94 -15.28
CA LYS A 13 -4.31 13.82 -15.27
C LYS A 13 -5.58 13.19 -15.84
N THR A 14 -5.46 12.06 -16.52
CA THR A 14 -6.57 11.38 -17.21
C THR A 14 -7.40 10.48 -16.29
N LEU A 15 -6.83 9.99 -15.20
CA LEU A 15 -7.53 9.13 -14.23
C LEU A 15 -7.97 9.96 -13.03
N GLN A 16 -9.23 10.41 -13.02
CA GLN A 16 -9.77 11.13 -11.89
C GLN A 16 -10.30 10.17 -10.82
N LEU A 17 -9.56 10.08 -9.70
CA LEU A 17 -10.00 9.35 -8.52
C LEU A 17 -11.10 10.11 -7.79
N GLN A 18 -12.30 9.54 -7.76
CA GLN A 18 -13.40 10.01 -6.93
C GLN A 18 -13.07 9.84 -5.45
N TRP A 19 -13.83 10.50 -4.57
CA TRP A 19 -13.60 10.38 -3.13
C TRP A 19 -13.73 8.93 -2.63
N SER A 20 -14.70 8.19 -3.16
CA SER A 20 -14.88 6.76 -2.89
C SER A 20 -13.63 5.95 -3.24
N ASP A 21 -13.01 6.20 -4.40
CA ASP A 21 -11.79 5.52 -4.83
C ASP A 21 -10.64 5.79 -3.86
N ARG A 22 -10.49 7.03 -3.41
CA ARG A 22 -9.44 7.43 -2.46
C ARG A 22 -9.62 6.71 -1.12
N CYS A 23 -10.85 6.63 -0.62
CA CYS A 23 -11.18 5.90 0.60
C CYS A 23 -10.91 4.39 0.46
N LEU A 24 -11.26 3.80 -0.69
CA LEU A 24 -10.99 2.39 -1.00
C LEU A 24 -9.48 2.11 -1.02
N ILE A 25 -8.71 2.96 -1.71
CA ILE A 25 -7.24 2.85 -1.80
C ILE A 25 -6.62 2.94 -0.41
N ALA A 26 -6.97 3.96 0.38
CA ALA A 26 -6.46 4.16 1.73
C ALA A 26 -6.80 2.96 2.64
N THR A 27 -8.02 2.44 2.55
CA THR A 27 -8.46 1.27 3.32
C THR A 27 -7.62 0.05 2.98
N GLN A 28 -7.37 -0.23 1.71
CA GLN A 28 -6.55 -1.37 1.30
C GLN A 28 -5.08 -1.21 1.71
N MET A 29 -4.51 0.00 1.61
CA MET A 29 -3.17 0.31 2.10
C MET A 29 -3.06 0.02 3.61
N ILE A 30 -4.00 0.54 4.41
CA ILE A 30 -4.01 0.35 5.86
C ILE A 30 -4.18 -1.13 6.21
N LYS A 31 -5.04 -1.88 5.50
CA LYS A 31 -5.17 -3.33 5.69
C LYS A 31 -3.85 -4.06 5.43
N GLY A 32 -3.12 -3.70 4.38
CA GLY A 32 -1.80 -4.25 4.08
C GLY A 32 -0.77 -3.94 5.17
N ILE A 33 -0.70 -2.69 5.62
CA ILE A 33 0.21 -2.27 6.70
C ILE A 33 -0.16 -2.95 8.02
N ASN A 34 -1.45 -3.00 8.36
CA ASN A 34 -1.94 -3.66 9.56
C ASN A 34 -1.58 -5.14 9.54
N TYR A 35 -1.76 -5.82 8.40
CA TYR A 35 -1.34 -7.22 8.24
C TYR A 35 0.15 -7.43 8.54
N LEU A 36 1.03 -6.49 8.14
CA LEU A 36 2.46 -6.58 8.47
C LEU A 36 2.73 -6.38 9.96
N HIS A 37 2.03 -5.44 10.59
CA HIS A 37 2.24 -5.04 11.98
C HIS A 37 1.66 -6.03 12.99
N THR A 38 0.62 -6.78 12.64
CA THR A 38 -0.08 -7.71 13.56
C THR A 38 0.43 -9.15 13.49
N ARG A 39 1.46 -9.43 12.69
CA ARG A 39 2.10 -10.76 12.66
C ARG A 39 2.74 -11.08 14.01
N HIS A 40 2.85 -12.38 14.33
CA HIS A 40 3.63 -12.87 15.48
C HIS A 40 5.05 -12.27 15.52
N LYS A 41 5.67 -12.08 14.35
CA LYS A 41 6.91 -11.33 14.20
C LYS A 41 6.60 -10.08 13.38
N PRO A 42 6.26 -8.94 14.02
CA PRO A 42 5.83 -7.73 13.31
C PRO A 42 6.87 -7.28 12.29
N ILE A 43 6.44 -6.92 11.09
CA ILE A 43 7.30 -6.41 10.03
C ILE A 43 7.08 -4.90 9.92
N LEU A 44 8.10 -4.11 10.17
CA LEU A 44 8.08 -2.67 9.95
C LEU A 44 8.53 -2.38 8.52
N HIS A 45 7.65 -1.84 7.68
CA HIS A 45 7.97 -1.55 6.27
C HIS A 45 9.01 -0.43 6.11
N ARG A 46 8.90 0.63 6.93
CA ARG A 46 9.78 1.82 6.98
C ARG A 46 9.88 2.70 5.72
N ASP A 47 9.39 2.25 4.58
CA ASP A 47 9.38 3.03 3.32
C ASP A 47 7.97 3.16 2.72
N ILE A 48 7.02 3.67 3.51
CA ILE A 48 5.64 3.88 3.04
C ILE A 48 5.56 5.21 2.27
N LYS A 49 5.37 5.13 0.95
CA LYS A 49 5.23 6.26 0.03
C LYS A 49 4.44 5.83 -1.21
N SER A 50 3.87 6.78 -1.95
CA SER A 50 3.03 6.49 -3.13
C SER A 50 3.71 5.67 -4.23
N LEU A 51 5.05 5.75 -4.35
CA LEU A 51 5.84 4.92 -5.27
C LEU A 51 5.79 3.43 -4.90
N ASN A 52 5.63 3.11 -3.61
CA ASN A 52 5.62 1.75 -3.06
C ASN A 52 4.21 1.19 -2.89
N ILE A 53 3.20 1.87 -3.43
CA ILE A 53 1.81 1.44 -3.43
C ILE A 53 1.44 1.07 -4.86
N LEU A 54 1.26 -0.21 -5.16
CA LEU A 54 0.95 -0.68 -6.51
C LEU A 54 -0.54 -0.79 -6.74
N MET A 55 -0.99 -0.45 -7.95
CA MET A 55 -2.41 -0.39 -8.31
C MET A 55 -2.73 -1.16 -9.59
N LYS A 56 -3.91 -1.80 -9.62
CA LYS A 56 -4.51 -2.32 -10.86
C LYS A 56 -6.02 -2.13 -10.85
N ARG A 57 -6.63 -2.16 -12.04
CA ARG A 57 -8.09 -2.33 -12.16
C ARG A 57 -8.54 -3.69 -11.64
N ASN A 58 -9.70 -3.72 -11.01
CA ASN A 58 -10.39 -4.91 -10.55
C ASN A 58 -11.90 -4.74 -10.76
N GLY A 59 -12.37 -4.96 -11.99
CA GLY A 59 -13.71 -4.56 -12.40
C GLY A 59 -13.84 -3.03 -12.39
N GLU A 60 -14.90 -2.53 -11.76
CA GLU A 60 -15.13 -1.10 -11.56
C GLU A 60 -14.24 -0.50 -10.46
N ASP A 61 -13.69 -1.35 -9.60
CA ASP A 61 -12.86 -0.97 -8.45
C ASP A 61 -11.35 -0.98 -8.75
N PHE A 62 -10.58 -0.61 -7.71
CA PHE A 62 -9.12 -0.73 -7.67
C PHE A 62 -8.68 -1.84 -6.72
N LEU A 63 -7.63 -2.56 -7.10
CA LEU A 63 -6.86 -3.40 -6.17
C LEU A 63 -5.53 -2.71 -5.86
N VAL A 64 -5.21 -2.64 -4.57
CA VAL A 64 -4.00 -1.98 -4.05
C VAL A 64 -3.13 -2.97 -3.28
N LYS A 65 -1.81 -2.90 -3.47
CA LYS A 65 -0.84 -3.67 -2.69
C LYS A 65 0.34 -2.79 -2.24
N VAL A 66 0.78 -3.00 -1.01
CA VAL A 66 2.04 -2.44 -0.49
C VAL A 66 3.19 -3.27 -1.05
N ALA A 67 4.23 -2.60 -1.55
CA ALA A 67 5.40 -3.20 -2.19
C ALA A 67 6.70 -2.54 -1.73
N ASP A 68 7.82 -3.10 -2.17
CA ASP A 68 9.19 -2.70 -1.83
C ASP A 68 9.54 -2.83 -0.34
N PHE A 69 9.96 -4.03 0.02
CA PHE A 69 10.40 -4.39 1.36
C PHE A 69 11.92 -4.22 1.55
N GLY A 70 12.62 -3.48 0.68
CA GLY A 70 14.07 -3.32 0.73
C GLY A 70 14.58 -2.71 2.04
N LEU A 71 13.76 -1.88 2.69
CA LEU A 71 14.03 -1.31 4.02
C LEU A 71 13.25 -2.00 5.15
N ALA A 72 12.53 -3.09 4.89
CA ALA A 72 11.70 -3.71 5.91
C ALA A 72 12.54 -4.44 6.97
N VAL A 73 12.08 -4.42 8.23
CA VAL A 73 12.72 -5.17 9.33
C VAL A 73 11.68 -5.94 10.13
N VAL A 74 12.08 -7.13 10.58
CA VAL A 74 11.33 -7.87 11.59
C VAL A 74 11.64 -7.25 12.95
N ARG A 75 10.62 -6.75 13.64
CA ARG A 75 10.74 -6.23 15.01
C ARG A 75 11.16 -7.39 15.91
N ARG A 76 12.36 -7.30 16.49
CA ARG A 76 12.78 -8.20 17.56
C ARG A 76 12.00 -7.82 18.81
N GLU A 77 11.46 -8.82 19.50
CA GLU A 77 10.96 -8.60 20.85
C GLU A 77 12.15 -8.18 21.71
N THR A 78 12.12 -6.96 22.21
CA THR A 78 12.98 -6.61 23.35
C THR A 78 12.43 -7.37 24.54
N SER A 79 13.20 -8.35 25.04
CA SER A 79 12.99 -8.93 26.37
C SER A 79 12.84 -7.76 27.34
N ARG A 80 11.65 -7.59 27.91
CA ARG A 80 11.41 -6.69 29.03
C ARG A 80 11.97 -7.30 30.30
#